data_AF-A0A530QGX1-F1
#
_entry.id   AF-A0A530QGX1-F1
#
_cell.length_a   1.000
_cell.length_b   1.000
_cell.length_c   1.000
_cell.angle_alpha   90.00
_cell.angle_beta   90.00
_cell.angle_gamma   90.00
#
_symmetry.space_group_name_H-M   'P 1'
#
loop_
_entity.id
_entity.type
_entity.pdbx_description
1 polymer ?
#
loop_
_entity_poly.entity_id
_entity_poly.type
_entity_poly.pdbx_seq_one_letter_code
_entity_poly.pdbx_strand_id
1 'polypeptide(L)'
;QPVSIELPIRNVDRSTGAMLSGEVAKRFRHKGLREDTISVKLNGTAGQSFGAFLARGVSFELVGAANDYVGKGLSGGRIVIRPPE
;
A
#
# COMPACT_ATOMS: atom_id res chain seq x y z
N GLN A 1 8.57 -8.18 13.07
CA GLN A 1 9.86 -7.63 12.61
C GLN A 1 9.58 -6.79 11.38
N PRO A 2 10.36 -5.72 11.10
CA PRO A 2 10.20 -4.96 9.86
C PRO A 2 10.45 -5.83 8.63
N VAL A 3 9.68 -5.63 7.56
CA VAL A 3 9.85 -6.33 6.28
C VAL A 3 9.80 -5.32 5.12
N SER A 4 10.60 -5.60 4.09
CA SER A 4 10.62 -4.83 2.84
C SER A 4 10.36 -5.77 1.67
N ILE A 5 9.50 -5.34 0.74
CA ILE A 5 9.07 -6.11 -0.42
C ILE A 5 9.21 -5.22 -1.66
N GLU A 6 9.78 -5.75 -2.74
CA GLU A 6 9.83 -5.07 -4.04
C GLU A 6 9.25 -5.97 -5.13
N LEU A 7 8.26 -5.46 -5.87
CA LEU A 7 7.51 -6.22 -6.87
C LEU A 7 7.10 -5.34 -8.07
N PRO A 8 6.86 -5.91 -9.26
CA PRO A 8 6.20 -5.20 -10.34
C PRO A 8 4.69 -5.04 -10.06
N ILE A 9 4.05 -4.06 -10.70
CA ILE A 9 2.59 -3.89 -10.67
C ILE A 9 2.03 -3.47 -12.04
N ARG A 10 0.83 -3.96 -12.37
CA ARG A 10 0.10 -3.67 -13.60
C ARG A 10 -1.31 -3.17 -13.30
N ASN A 11 -1.95 -2.51 -14.27
CA ASN A 11 -3.25 -1.88 -14.05
C ASN A 11 -4.36 -2.87 -13.65
N VAL A 12 -4.19 -4.16 -13.97
CA VAL A 12 -5.12 -5.25 -13.62
C VAL A 12 -5.01 -5.63 -12.14
N ASP A 13 -3.91 -5.27 -11.48
CA ASP A 13 -3.66 -5.51 -10.07
C ASP A 13 -4.36 -4.41 -9.25
N ARG A 14 -5.64 -4.64 -8.98
CA ARG A 14 -6.55 -3.70 -8.29
C ARG A 14 -6.56 -3.94 -6.79
N SER A 15 -6.86 -2.89 -6.04
CA SER A 15 -6.99 -2.95 -4.57
C SER A 15 -5.75 -3.50 -3.85
N THR A 16 -4.58 -3.40 -4.48
CA THR A 16 -3.31 -3.83 -3.89
C THR A 16 -3.14 -3.21 -2.52
N GLY A 17 -2.86 -4.03 -1.51
CA GLY A 17 -2.75 -3.61 -0.11
C GLY A 17 -4.02 -3.73 0.72
N ALA A 18 -5.22 -3.83 0.14
CA ALA A 18 -6.46 -3.90 0.91
C ALA A 18 -6.53 -5.18 1.78
N MET A 19 -6.19 -6.33 1.21
CA MET A 19 -6.14 -7.60 1.96
C MET A 19 -5.08 -7.55 3.07
N LEU A 20 -3.90 -7.01 2.77
CA LEU A 20 -2.82 -6.82 3.75
C LEU A 20 -3.30 -5.93 4.91
N SER A 21 -3.95 -4.82 4.59
CA SER A 21 -4.51 -3.91 5.59
C SER A 21 -5.54 -4.61 6.48
N GLY A 22 -6.44 -5.41 5.89
CA GLY A 22 -7.41 -6.22 6.63
C GLY A 22 -6.75 -7.18 7.61
N GLU A 23 -5.66 -7.85 7.22
CA GLU A 23 -4.91 -8.74 8.10
C GLU A 23 -4.19 -8.00 9.24
N VAL A 24 -3.64 -6.81 8.97
CA VAL A 24 -3.07 -5.94 10.03
C VAL A 24 -4.16 -5.50 11.00
N ALA A 25 -5.30 -5.03 10.49
CA ALA A 25 -6.41 -4.57 11.31
C ALA A 25 -7.01 -5.70 12.17
N LYS A 26 -7.14 -6.93 11.65
CA LYS A 26 -7.61 -8.08 12.42
C LYS A 26 -6.72 -8.38 13.63
N ARG A 27 -5.39 -8.31 13.45
CA ARG A 27 -4.41 -8.69 14.50
C ARG A 27 -4.08 -7.55 15.46
N PHE A 28 -3.89 -6.34 14.95
CA PHE A 28 -3.37 -5.19 15.71
C PHE A 28 -4.42 -4.10 15.95
N ARG A 29 -5.63 -4.28 15.40
CA ARG A 29 -6.73 -3.32 15.48
C ARG A 29 -6.27 -1.95 14.98
N HIS A 30 -6.94 -0.89 15.41
CA HIS A 30 -6.65 0.46 14.94
C HIS A 30 -5.29 0.99 15.44
N LYS A 31 -4.72 0.42 16.52
CA LYS A 31 -3.36 0.77 16.98
C LYS A 31 -2.32 0.51 15.88
N GLY A 32 -2.56 -0.53 15.06
CA GLY A 32 -1.72 -0.91 13.94
C GLY A 32 -0.31 -1.30 14.38
N LEU A 33 0.63 -1.12 13.45
CA LEU A 33 2.04 -1.40 13.66
C LEU A 33 2.82 -0.07 13.85
N ARG A 34 4.10 -0.18 14.22
CA ARG A 34 5.02 0.96 14.10
C ARG A 34 5.14 1.35 12.62
N GLU A 35 5.45 2.61 12.37
CA GLU A 35 5.64 3.12 11.01
C GLU A 35 6.69 2.29 10.26
N ASP A 36 6.47 2.13 8.94
CA ASP A 36 7.34 1.36 8.04
C ASP A 36 7.64 -0.09 8.49
N THR A 37 6.80 -0.69 9.35
CA THR A 37 6.96 -2.11 9.72
C THR A 37 6.78 -3.01 8.50
N ILE A 38 5.91 -2.63 7.56
CA ILE A 38 5.77 -3.30 6.27
C ILE A 38 5.97 -2.23 5.19
N SER A 39 7.11 -2.28 4.52
CA SER A 39 7.41 -1.40 3.38
C SER A 39 7.28 -2.18 2.08
N VAL A 40 6.54 -1.64 1.11
CA VAL A 40 6.33 -2.26 -0.19
C VAL A 40 6.64 -1.24 -1.28
N LYS A 41 7.67 -1.53 -2.08
CA LYS A 41 8.00 -0.77 -3.28
C LYS A 41 7.45 -1.49 -4.51
N LEU A 42 6.77 -0.74 -5.37
CA LEU A 42 6.12 -1.24 -6.56
C LEU A 42 6.59 -0.44 -7.76
N ASN A 43 6.84 -1.11 -8.88
CA ASN A 43 7.26 -0.48 -10.13
C ASN A 43 6.24 -0.80 -11.24
N GLY A 44 5.68 0.23 -11.88
CA GLY A 44 4.71 0.09 -12.97
C GLY A 44 3.45 0.92 -12.80
N THR A 45 2.31 0.42 -13.30
CA THR A 45 1.03 1.14 -13.24
C THR A 45 0.07 0.43 -12.29
N ALA A 46 -0.25 1.03 -11.14
CA ALA A 46 -1.19 0.44 -10.20
C ALA A 46 -2.64 0.53 -10.70
N GLY A 47 -3.41 -0.55 -10.48
CA GLY A 47 -4.85 -0.57 -10.76
C GLY A 47 -5.67 0.33 -9.83
N GLN A 48 -6.98 0.35 -10.07
CA GLN A 48 -7.92 1.11 -9.25
C GLN A 48 -7.86 0.71 -7.77
N SER A 49 -8.13 1.66 -6.88
CA SER A 49 -8.16 1.46 -5.43
C SER A 49 -6.81 1.04 -4.83
N PHE A 50 -5.70 1.45 -5.44
CA PHE A 50 -4.35 1.19 -4.92
C PHE A 50 -4.20 1.70 -3.48
N GLY A 51 -3.80 0.83 -2.55
CA GLY A 51 -3.68 1.16 -1.13
C GLY A 51 -5.01 1.50 -0.44
N ALA A 52 -6.13 0.96 -0.93
CA ALA A 52 -7.42 1.14 -0.26
C ALA A 52 -7.37 0.62 1.19
N PHE A 53 -7.91 1.42 2.10
CA PHE A 53 -7.99 1.16 3.53
C PHE A 53 -6.65 0.92 4.23
N LEU A 54 -5.51 1.32 3.64
CA LEU A 54 -4.18 0.96 4.12
C LEU A 54 -3.99 1.30 5.62
N ALA A 55 -3.61 0.29 6.42
CA ALA A 55 -3.51 0.39 7.87
C ALA A 55 -2.19 1.01 8.32
N ARG A 56 -2.21 1.62 9.51
CA ARG A 56 -1.03 2.16 10.18
C ARG A 56 0.11 1.15 10.29
N GLY A 57 1.28 1.59 9.83
CA GLY A 57 2.53 0.81 9.78
C GLY A 57 2.77 0.04 8.49
N VAL A 58 1.87 0.16 7.50
CA VAL A 58 2.11 -0.27 6.11
C VAL A 58 2.41 0.95 5.25
N SER A 59 3.48 0.87 4.46
CA SER A 59 3.97 1.94 3.62
C SER A 59 4.19 1.46 2.20
N PHE A 60 3.52 2.10 1.24
CA PHE A 60 3.62 1.81 -0.18
C PHE A 60 4.40 2.92 -0.88
N GLU A 61 5.41 2.55 -1.65
CA GLU A 61 6.07 3.40 -2.64
C GLU A 61 5.77 2.85 -4.04
N LEU A 62 5.26 3.69 -4.92
CA LEU A 62 5.02 3.36 -6.32
C LEU A 62 5.89 4.24 -7.20
N VAL A 63 6.77 3.62 -7.96
CA VAL A 63 7.51 4.25 -9.06
C VAL A 63 6.74 3.99 -10.34
N GLY A 64 6.08 5.03 -10.86
CA GLY A 64 5.18 4.95 -12.01
C GLY A 64 3.91 5.76 -11.81
N ALA A 65 2.76 5.15 -12.11
CA ALA A 65 1.45 5.82 -12.10
C ALA A 65 0.37 4.93 -11.45
N ALA A 66 -0.70 5.53 -10.94
CA ALA A 66 -1.85 4.80 -10.40
C ALA A 66 -3.15 5.30 -11.03
N ASN A 67 -4.12 4.39 -11.18
CA ASN A 67 -5.48 4.74 -11.61
C ASN A 67 -6.31 5.29 -10.43
N ASP A 68 -7.62 5.43 -10.63
CA ASP A 68 -8.54 6.06 -9.69
C ASP A 68 -8.53 5.45 -8.28
N TYR A 69 -8.96 6.26 -7.32
CA TYR A 69 -9.24 5.87 -5.92
C TYR A 69 -8.00 5.42 -5.13
N VAL A 70 -6.81 5.94 -5.45
CA VAL A 70 -5.62 5.80 -4.61
C VAL A 70 -5.96 6.18 -3.17
N GLY A 71 -5.63 5.29 -2.23
CA GLY A 71 -5.86 5.54 -0.80
C GLY A 71 -7.34 5.67 -0.43
N LYS A 72 -8.28 5.08 -1.19
CA LYS A 72 -9.71 5.06 -0.81
C LYS A 72 -9.87 4.60 0.63
N GLY A 73 -10.42 5.47 1.48
CA GLY A 73 -10.64 5.19 2.90
C GLY A 73 -9.35 4.92 3.69
N LEU A 74 -8.24 5.56 3.34
CA LEU A 74 -6.93 5.43 4.00
C LEU A 74 -7.06 5.45 5.53
N SER A 75 -6.42 4.49 6.22
CA SER A 75 -6.60 4.24 7.66
C SER A 75 -5.25 4.22 8.41
N GLY A 76 -4.45 5.25 8.14
CA GLY A 76 -3.17 5.49 8.81
C GLY A 76 -1.94 4.89 8.13
N GLY A 77 -2.10 4.16 7.02
CA GLY A 77 -0.98 3.76 6.16
C GLY A 77 -0.43 4.94 5.35
N ARG A 78 0.76 4.74 4.76
CA ARG A 78 1.45 5.75 3.94
C ARG A 78 1.51 5.31 2.49
N ILE A 79 1.25 6.22 1.55
CA ILE A 79 1.37 5.96 0.10
C ILE A 79 2.20 7.09 -0.51
N VAL A 80 3.24 6.74 -1.27
CA VAL A 80 4.05 7.65 -2.06
C VAL A 80 3.99 7.18 -3.51
N ILE A 81 3.71 8.09 -4.44
CA ILE A 81 3.74 7.83 -5.88
C ILE A 81 4.67 8.85 -6.52
N ARG A 82 5.62 8.39 -7.32
CA ARG A 82 6.57 9.24 -8.04
C ARG A 82 6.82 8.71 -9.45
N PRO A 83 7.19 9.56 -10.41
CA PRO A 83 7.61 9.09 -11.73
C PRO A 83 8.88 8.24 -11.63
N PRO A 84 9.15 7.37 -12.64
CA PRO A 84 10.48 6.83 -12.85
C PRO A 84 11.49 7.96 -13.12
N GLU A 85 12.77 7.69 -12.84
CA GLU A 85 13.88 8.57 -13.24
C GLU A 85 14.00 8.68 -14.76
#